data_AF-A0AAN7UJ84-F1
#
_entry.id   AF-A0AAN7UJ84-F1
#
_cell.length_a   1.000
_cell.length_b   1.000
_cell.length_c   1.000
_cell.angle_alpha   90.00
_cell.angle_beta   90.00
_cell.angle_gamma   90.00
#
_symmetry.space_group_name_H-M   'P 1'
#
loop_
_entity.id
_entity.type
_entity.pdbx_description
1 polymer ?
#
loop_
_entity_poly.entity_id
_entity_poly.type
_entity_poly.pdbx_seq_one_letter_code
_entity_poly.pdbx_strand_id
1 'polypeptide(L)'
;MVSAVSQSSCLTDFGGLRVLTSLRLKWDEWSDGKQATHSRPRFIHSQRHSSNPTGARYGVLFPTTENKAQKRMPSLLLVVLLVEVAVHLVNTIGATAINNVLWNIYLALPTEVSKQADEKNKLQKEYLAIRRDLKATSSQDQFAKWAKLRRQHDKQLEQLEKTKASHDASKANFDRTAGIIRWCATSGVKFIMPWIYGTEPMFWLPSGWFPYYVEWVLSFPRAPLGSISIVSWQTACAAAVSLFSDAIKAILLFALGARSTQKGPALLIFFGPILLPKAIGYYRRFQATPKSPNPTTGALSPSAIRAISVFCSLSLVFFIFALPPFATENIFYRTASRLQAPTDVLFTRLATLRPGESLTHDDAVLRSKFVNLESRLLYLQYGPDVLISCPFCSTEDPNTYWFYAAPAILKPYIFNLFALSIATSAPFADAWVSRWRSFAATTTVVIAIIELWTTAAYERTPNAKATRYTDIEVLFQIMQTSRCLALGILDAVVATLIWLSATGRMFAKPLSPAARVESVIRQLLTTKSKLSAVGIVKNTSLRDDDLRGHIEDYWTHEGKLMREVMEEREVVEGINDALTRINIRDITRDAEQYALNMFPKPPEPPDDIVIRATGP
;
A
#
# COMPACT_ATOMS: atom_id res chain seq x y z
N MET A 1 -19.98 52.11 -7.61
CA MET A 1 -19.72 51.90 -9.05
C MET A 1 -18.99 50.58 -9.26
N VAL A 2 -19.68 49.46 -9.06
CA VAL A 2 -19.32 48.14 -9.60
C VAL A 2 -20.65 47.42 -9.74
N SER A 3 -21.09 47.19 -10.97
CA SER A 3 -22.29 46.41 -11.25
C SER A 3 -22.10 45.65 -12.55
N ALA A 4 -22.61 44.41 -12.52
CA ALA A 4 -22.87 43.51 -13.64
C ALA A 4 -21.66 42.96 -14.42
N VAL A 5 -21.46 41.63 -14.35
CA VAL A 5 -21.60 40.76 -15.53
C VAL A 5 -22.17 39.42 -15.06
N SER A 6 -23.40 39.15 -15.49
CA SER A 6 -24.06 37.85 -15.49
C SER A 6 -23.58 37.04 -16.70
N GLN A 7 -23.65 35.72 -16.53
CA GLN A 7 -23.49 34.64 -17.51
C GLN A 7 -23.91 34.99 -18.95
N SER A 8 -23.18 34.45 -19.94
CA SER A 8 -23.70 33.52 -20.99
C SER A 8 -22.80 33.45 -22.22
N SER A 9 -22.49 32.22 -22.64
CA SER A 9 -22.36 31.76 -24.04
C SER A 9 -21.13 32.11 -24.90
N CYS A 10 -20.73 31.09 -25.66
CA CYS A 10 -19.98 31.11 -26.92
C CYS A 10 -18.53 31.60 -26.92
N LEU A 11 -17.60 30.63 -26.99
CA LEU A 11 -16.39 30.75 -27.82
C LEU A 11 -16.11 29.41 -28.50
N THR A 12 -16.96 29.07 -29.47
CA THR A 12 -16.47 28.59 -30.76
C THR A 12 -16.23 29.85 -31.59
N ASP A 13 -14.98 30.21 -31.81
CA ASP A 13 -14.61 30.84 -33.07
C ASP A 13 -13.15 30.53 -33.44
N PHE A 14 -13.04 29.87 -34.58
CA PHE A 14 -11.84 29.66 -35.36
C PHE A 14 -11.44 31.00 -35.97
N GLY A 15 -10.19 31.43 -35.80
CA GLY A 15 -9.72 32.63 -36.50
C GLY A 15 -8.35 33.10 -36.07
N GLY A 16 -7.30 32.48 -36.60
CA GLY A 16 -5.92 32.92 -36.34
C GLY A 16 -4.86 32.19 -37.14
N LEU A 17 -5.17 31.79 -38.37
CA LEU A 17 -4.20 31.26 -39.33
C LEU A 17 -3.70 32.44 -40.18
N ARG A 18 -2.52 32.98 -39.91
CA ARG A 18 -1.66 33.66 -40.88
C ARG A 18 -0.27 33.87 -40.29
N VAL A 19 0.71 33.90 -41.17
CA VAL A 19 2.16 33.87 -40.94
C VAL A 19 2.71 32.47 -40.68
N LEU A 20 2.83 31.67 -41.76
CA LEU A 20 4.01 30.83 -42.04
C LEU A 20 3.86 30.21 -43.45
N THR A 21 3.98 31.05 -44.47
CA THR A 21 4.38 30.63 -45.82
C THR A 21 5.15 31.78 -46.45
N SER A 22 6.46 31.78 -46.23
CA SER A 22 7.44 32.50 -47.05
C SER A 22 8.81 31.90 -46.79
N LEU A 23 9.37 31.24 -47.81
CA LEU A 23 10.80 30.96 -48.03
C LEU A 23 11.43 29.97 -47.02
N ARG A 24 11.66 28.67 -47.29
CA ARG A 24 12.22 28.00 -48.47
C ARG A 24 13.20 28.87 -49.26
N LEU A 25 14.41 29.00 -48.73
CA LEU A 25 15.69 29.17 -49.45
C LEU A 25 16.81 29.49 -48.44
N LYS A 26 17.81 28.60 -48.35
CA LYS A 26 19.13 28.66 -47.69
C LYS A 26 19.30 27.52 -46.71
N TRP A 27 19.91 26.43 -47.18
CA TRP A 27 20.98 25.70 -46.50
C TRP A 27 21.52 24.61 -47.45
N ASP A 28 21.84 25.04 -48.68
CA ASP A 28 22.80 24.38 -49.57
C ASP A 28 23.95 25.37 -49.74
N GLU A 29 25.17 24.85 -49.89
CA GLU A 29 26.47 25.56 -49.97
C GLU A 29 27.05 26.09 -48.64
N TRP A 30 27.82 25.24 -47.93
CA TRP A 30 29.27 25.45 -47.75
C TRP A 30 29.91 24.24 -47.03
N SER A 31 30.39 23.25 -47.78
CA SER A 31 31.82 22.89 -47.84
C SER A 31 31.99 21.55 -48.57
N ASP A 32 32.13 21.62 -49.89
CA ASP A 32 32.81 20.59 -50.66
C ASP A 32 34.32 20.85 -50.63
N GLY A 33 35.11 19.78 -50.63
CA GLY A 33 36.48 19.82 -51.11
C GLY A 33 37.51 19.07 -50.27
N LYS A 34 37.66 17.76 -50.51
CA LYS A 34 38.92 17.18 -51.05
C LYS A 34 38.75 15.68 -51.35
N GLN A 35 38.84 15.37 -52.65
CA GLN A 35 39.06 14.05 -53.22
C GLN A 35 40.50 13.59 -53.00
N ALA A 36 40.71 12.30 -52.76
CA ALA A 36 41.91 11.57 -53.16
C ALA A 36 41.57 10.07 -53.36
N THR A 37 42.27 9.46 -54.30
CA THR A 37 41.89 8.32 -55.14
C THR A 37 42.66 7.03 -54.80
N HIS A 38 42.20 5.91 -55.40
CA HIS A 38 42.88 4.60 -55.58
C HIS A 38 43.09 3.75 -54.29
N SER A 39 42.86 2.44 -54.22
CA SER A 39 42.88 1.36 -55.22
C SER A 39 42.30 0.06 -54.63
N ARG A 40 41.65 -0.77 -55.46
CA ARG A 40 41.36 -2.21 -55.19
C ARG A 40 42.58 -3.07 -55.57
N PRO A 41 42.68 -4.31 -55.06
CA PRO A 41 42.37 -5.49 -55.90
C PRO A 41 41.57 -6.56 -55.13
N ARG A 42 40.54 -7.23 -55.67
CA ARG A 42 40.43 -8.22 -56.76
C ARG A 42 40.45 -9.68 -56.22
N PHE A 43 39.26 -10.27 -56.31
CA PHE A 43 38.83 -11.69 -56.34
C PHE A 43 39.85 -12.78 -56.69
N ILE A 44 39.68 -13.97 -56.08
CA ILE A 44 39.70 -15.27 -56.77
C ILE A 44 38.51 -16.15 -56.30
N HIS A 45 37.86 -16.75 -57.28
CA HIS A 45 36.73 -17.69 -57.27
C HIS A 45 37.04 -19.07 -56.68
N SER A 46 36.01 -19.74 -56.14
CA SER A 46 35.69 -21.12 -56.55
C SER A 46 34.21 -21.43 -56.31
N GLN A 47 33.56 -21.92 -57.36
CA GLN A 47 32.15 -22.30 -57.46
C GLN A 47 31.86 -23.67 -56.81
N ARG A 48 30.62 -23.91 -56.36
CA ARG A 48 29.70 -24.89 -57.00
C ARG A 48 28.26 -24.88 -56.46
N HIS A 49 27.33 -24.65 -57.39
CA HIS A 49 25.98 -25.20 -57.58
C HIS A 49 25.04 -25.58 -56.40
N SER A 50 23.93 -24.83 -56.33
CA SER A 50 22.54 -25.29 -56.60
C SER A 50 21.97 -26.47 -55.78
N SER A 51 21.12 -26.16 -54.80
CA SER A 51 19.66 -26.40 -54.89
C SER A 51 18.95 -25.87 -53.64
N ASN A 52 17.81 -25.22 -53.86
CA ASN A 52 16.80 -24.79 -52.88
C ASN A 52 15.47 -25.43 -53.38
N PRO A 53 14.33 -25.48 -52.65
CA PRO A 53 14.07 -25.17 -51.25
C PRO A 53 13.16 -26.21 -50.55
N THR A 54 13.25 -26.37 -49.22
CA THR A 54 12.10 -26.86 -48.42
C THR A 54 12.19 -26.28 -47.01
N GLY A 55 11.10 -25.64 -46.57
CA GLY A 55 11.01 -24.94 -45.31
C GLY A 55 10.69 -25.81 -44.10
N ALA A 56 10.48 -25.09 -43.00
CA ALA A 56 9.78 -25.45 -41.77
C ALA A 56 10.56 -26.12 -40.62
N ARG A 57 10.61 -25.33 -39.53
CA ARG A 57 10.50 -25.71 -38.10
C ARG A 57 11.70 -26.38 -37.43
N TYR A 58 12.47 -25.57 -36.70
CA TYR A 58 13.15 -26.04 -35.50
C TYR A 58 12.14 -26.16 -34.35
N GLY A 59 11.84 -27.39 -33.98
CA GLY A 59 11.10 -27.73 -32.76
C GLY A 59 11.99 -27.55 -31.54
N VAL A 60 11.56 -26.72 -30.59
CA VAL A 60 12.13 -26.64 -29.25
C VAL A 60 11.54 -27.80 -28.43
N LEU A 61 12.42 -28.68 -27.94
CA LEU A 61 12.07 -29.77 -27.04
C LEU A 61 11.43 -29.23 -25.76
N PHE A 62 10.20 -29.68 -25.47
CA PHE A 62 9.66 -29.71 -24.12
C PHE A 62 10.11 -31.00 -23.43
N PRO A 63 10.73 -30.96 -22.24
CA PRO A 63 10.93 -32.17 -21.45
C PRO A 63 9.59 -32.58 -20.83
N THR A 64 8.96 -33.60 -21.39
CA THR A 64 7.86 -34.34 -20.75
C THR A 64 8.44 -35.27 -19.70
N THR A 65 8.65 -34.79 -18.48
CA THR A 65 8.74 -35.66 -17.29
C THR A 65 7.36 -35.79 -16.68
N GLU A 66 6.49 -36.51 -17.39
CA GLU A 66 5.27 -37.04 -16.82
C GLU A 66 5.59 -38.42 -16.19
N ASN A 67 5.02 -38.65 -15.01
CA ASN A 67 4.89 -39.95 -14.32
C ASN A 67 5.99 -40.38 -13.35
N LYS A 68 5.89 -39.90 -12.10
CA LYS A 68 5.93 -40.77 -10.90
C LYS A 68 5.29 -40.21 -9.60
N ALA A 69 4.42 -39.19 -9.66
CA ALA A 69 3.67 -38.72 -8.49
C ALA A 69 2.20 -38.27 -8.75
N GLN A 70 1.67 -38.42 -9.97
CA GLN A 70 0.31 -37.97 -10.35
C GLN A 70 -0.82 -38.91 -9.84
N LYS A 71 -0.52 -39.92 -9.01
CA LYS A 71 -1.48 -40.98 -8.66
C LYS A 71 -1.78 -40.95 -7.16
N ARG A 72 -2.97 -40.41 -6.82
CA ARG A 72 -3.64 -40.33 -5.49
C ARG A 72 -3.57 -38.98 -4.75
N MET A 73 -3.85 -37.86 -5.41
CA MET A 73 -4.33 -36.66 -4.68
C MET A 73 -5.56 -36.09 -5.40
N PRO A 74 -6.64 -35.71 -4.70
CA PRO A 74 -7.62 -34.80 -5.26
C PRO A 74 -6.87 -33.57 -5.80
N SER A 75 -7.32 -33.01 -6.93
CA SER A 75 -6.69 -31.82 -7.53
C SER A 75 -6.43 -30.79 -6.43
N LEU A 76 -5.16 -30.46 -6.19
CA LEU A 76 -4.71 -29.58 -5.10
C LEU A 76 -5.46 -28.24 -5.12
N LEU A 77 -5.84 -27.79 -6.32
CA LEU A 77 -6.70 -26.63 -6.56
C LEU A 77 -8.05 -26.73 -5.83
N LEU A 78 -8.70 -27.89 -5.90
CA LEU A 78 -9.99 -28.16 -5.28
C LEU A 78 -9.85 -28.26 -3.76
N VAL A 79 -8.77 -28.87 -3.27
CA VAL A 79 -8.48 -28.93 -1.83
C VAL A 79 -8.32 -27.52 -1.26
N VAL A 80 -7.54 -26.66 -1.92
CA VAL A 80 -7.36 -25.26 -1.51
C VAL A 80 -8.69 -24.52 -1.49
N LEU A 81 -9.51 -24.68 -2.54
CA LEU A 81 -10.83 -24.06 -2.60
C LEU A 81 -11.76 -24.52 -1.46
N LEU A 82 -11.84 -25.84 -1.21
CA LEU A 82 -12.67 -26.39 -0.14
C LEU A 82 -12.23 -25.91 1.25
N VAL A 83 -10.91 -25.82 1.48
CA VAL A 83 -10.39 -25.29 2.74
C VAL A 83 -10.76 -23.82 2.90
N GLU A 84 -10.64 -23.01 1.86
CA GLU A 84 -11.05 -21.59 1.90
C GLU A 84 -12.55 -21.42 2.18
N VAL A 85 -13.39 -22.26 1.57
CA VAL A 85 -14.84 -22.30 1.86
C VAL A 85 -15.11 -22.68 3.32
N ALA A 86 -14.45 -23.73 3.83
CA ALA A 86 -14.62 -24.19 5.20
C ALA A 86 -14.18 -23.12 6.21
N VAL A 87 -13.04 -22.45 5.97
CA VAL A 87 -12.56 -21.36 6.81
C VAL A 87 -13.54 -20.19 6.79
N HIS A 88 -14.05 -19.82 5.61
CA HIS A 88 -15.05 -18.76 5.49
C HIS A 88 -16.31 -19.10 6.27
N LEU A 89 -16.81 -20.33 6.15
CA LEU A 89 -18.00 -20.79 6.87
C LEU A 89 -17.83 -20.71 8.39
N VAL A 90 -16.69 -21.20 8.92
CA VAL A 90 -16.37 -21.08 10.36
C VAL A 90 -16.30 -19.62 10.82
N ASN A 91 -15.76 -18.73 9.99
CA ASN A 91 -15.69 -17.31 10.32
C ASN A 91 -17.05 -16.61 10.23
N THR A 92 -17.96 -17.04 9.35
CA THR A 92 -19.31 -16.47 9.22
C THR A 92 -20.25 -16.82 10.37
N ILE A 93 -20.12 -18.01 10.96
CA ILE A 93 -20.92 -18.42 12.13
C ILE A 93 -20.57 -17.56 13.37
N GLY A 94 -19.36 -16.99 13.40
CA GLY A 94 -18.90 -16.10 14.46
C GLY A 94 -18.33 -16.85 15.67
N ALA A 95 -17.25 -16.31 16.24
CA ALA A 95 -16.54 -16.94 17.35
C ALA A 95 -17.42 -17.11 18.60
N THR A 96 -18.33 -16.17 18.86
CA THR A 96 -19.20 -16.18 20.05
C THR A 96 -20.25 -17.29 19.99
N ALA A 97 -20.87 -17.53 18.83
CA ALA A 97 -21.86 -18.58 18.67
C ALA A 97 -21.23 -19.97 18.86
N ILE A 98 -20.08 -20.20 18.23
CA ILE A 98 -19.32 -21.45 18.35
C ILE A 98 -18.88 -21.67 19.80
N ASN A 99 -18.29 -20.67 20.44
CA ASN A 99 -17.83 -20.77 21.82
C ASN A 99 -18.99 -21.04 22.80
N ASN A 100 -20.15 -20.42 22.62
CA ASN A 100 -21.31 -20.66 23.48
C ASN A 100 -21.87 -22.08 23.32
N VAL A 101 -21.93 -22.62 22.10
CA VAL A 101 -22.33 -24.02 21.87
C VAL A 101 -21.33 -24.99 22.49
N LEU A 102 -20.03 -24.76 22.27
CA LEU A 102 -18.97 -25.57 22.87
C LEU A 102 -18.98 -25.50 24.40
N TRP A 103 -19.25 -24.32 24.97
CA TRP A 103 -19.38 -24.13 26.41
C TRP A 103 -20.59 -24.88 26.97
N ASN A 104 -21.74 -24.85 26.29
CA ASN A 104 -22.92 -25.61 26.71
C ASN A 104 -22.69 -27.12 26.67
N ILE A 105 -21.98 -27.62 25.65
CA ILE A 105 -21.57 -29.03 25.57
C ILE A 105 -20.57 -29.37 26.69
N TYR A 106 -19.63 -28.46 26.96
CA TYR A 106 -18.65 -28.64 28.04
C TYR A 106 -19.31 -28.69 29.43
N LEU A 107 -20.37 -27.90 29.65
CA LEU A 107 -21.16 -27.95 30.89
C LEU A 107 -22.06 -29.19 30.99
N ALA A 108 -22.40 -29.83 29.88
CA ALA A 108 -23.15 -31.08 29.89
C ALA A 108 -22.29 -32.30 30.28
N LEU A 109 -20.95 -32.16 30.25
CA LEU A 109 -20.02 -33.17 30.71
C LEU A 109 -19.83 -33.08 32.23
N PRO A 110 -19.71 -34.21 32.96
CA PRO A 110 -19.58 -34.25 34.41
C PRO A 110 -18.18 -33.79 34.85
N THR A 111 -17.94 -32.49 34.77
CA THR A 111 -16.68 -31.83 35.13
C THR A 111 -16.84 -30.99 36.41
N GLU A 112 -15.75 -30.64 37.08
CA GLU A 112 -15.79 -29.74 38.24
C GLU A 112 -16.45 -28.38 37.93
N VAL A 113 -16.35 -27.92 36.67
CA VAL A 113 -16.99 -26.69 36.20
C VAL A 113 -18.52 -26.82 36.12
N SER A 114 -19.04 -28.01 35.76
CA SER A 114 -20.49 -28.27 35.76
C SER A 114 -21.08 -28.17 37.17
N LYS A 115 -20.38 -28.72 38.18
CA LYS A 115 -20.78 -28.61 39.60
C LYS A 115 -20.82 -27.16 40.07
N GLN A 116 -19.81 -26.36 39.72
CA GLN A 116 -19.79 -24.92 40.02
C GLN A 116 -20.95 -24.16 39.35
N ALA A 117 -21.34 -24.55 38.13
CA ALA A 117 -22.50 -23.97 37.45
C ALA A 117 -23.82 -24.31 38.16
N ASP A 118 -23.97 -25.55 38.63
CA ASP A 118 -25.15 -25.98 39.39
C ASP A 118 -25.25 -25.30 40.77
N GLU A 119 -24.12 -25.19 41.48
CA GLU A 119 -24.04 -24.44 42.75
C GLU A 119 -24.42 -22.97 42.56
N LYS A 120 -23.91 -22.32 41.51
CA LYS A 120 -24.28 -20.95 41.15
C LYS A 120 -25.79 -20.84 40.89
N ASN A 121 -26.36 -21.76 40.13
CA ASN A 121 -27.79 -21.76 39.81
C ASN A 121 -28.66 -21.97 41.06
N LYS A 122 -28.21 -22.81 42.00
CA LYS A 122 -28.88 -23.02 43.29
C LYS A 122 -28.85 -21.77 44.17
N LEU A 123 -27.66 -21.19 44.39
CA LEU A 123 -27.49 -19.95 45.15
C LEU A 123 -28.28 -18.80 44.54
N GLN A 124 -28.34 -18.70 43.21
CA GLN A 124 -29.13 -17.69 42.52
C GLN A 124 -30.64 -17.85 42.79
N LYS A 125 -31.18 -19.08 42.81
CA LYS A 125 -32.57 -19.34 43.17
C LYS A 125 -32.87 -18.96 44.61
N GLU A 126 -31.99 -19.34 45.54
CA GLU A 126 -32.11 -19.02 46.97
C GLU A 126 -32.05 -17.50 47.22
N TYR A 127 -31.11 -16.80 46.57
CA TYR A 127 -31.01 -15.34 46.61
C TYR A 127 -32.27 -14.65 46.06
N LEU A 128 -32.82 -15.12 44.93
CA LEU A 128 -34.04 -14.56 44.35
C LEU A 128 -35.26 -14.77 45.26
N ALA A 129 -35.34 -15.89 45.98
CA ALA A 129 -36.39 -16.14 46.97
C ALA A 129 -36.28 -15.17 48.15
N ILE A 130 -35.09 -15.05 48.76
CA ILE A 130 -34.83 -14.11 49.87
C ILE A 130 -35.10 -12.66 49.45
N ARG A 131 -34.72 -12.28 48.23
CA ARG A 131 -35.00 -10.94 47.68
C ARG A 131 -36.49 -10.68 47.54
N ARG A 132 -37.29 -11.70 47.20
CA ARG A 132 -38.75 -11.60 47.12
C ARG A 132 -39.34 -11.40 48.51
N ASP A 133 -38.89 -12.16 49.50
CA ASP A 133 -39.36 -12.10 50.89
C ASP A 133 -38.97 -10.78 51.57
N LEU A 134 -37.76 -10.27 51.29
CA LEU A 134 -37.30 -8.97 51.77
C LEU A 134 -38.18 -7.83 51.21
N LYS A 135 -38.57 -7.89 49.94
CA LYS A 135 -39.47 -6.92 49.31
C LYS A 135 -40.91 -7.01 49.83
N ALA A 136 -41.35 -8.20 50.23
CA ALA A 136 -42.68 -8.43 50.80
C ALA A 136 -42.79 -8.00 52.27
N THR A 137 -41.67 -7.74 52.96
CA THR A 137 -41.64 -7.41 54.39
C THR A 137 -41.46 -5.89 54.59
N SER A 138 -42.37 -5.24 55.32
CA SER A 138 -42.26 -3.83 55.72
C SER A 138 -41.07 -3.62 56.65
N SER A 139 -40.18 -2.66 56.32
CA SER A 139 -39.00 -2.35 57.12
C SER A 139 -39.32 -1.61 58.43
N GLN A 140 -40.51 -1.01 58.54
CA GLN A 140 -40.92 -0.24 59.72
C GLN A 140 -41.67 -1.12 60.73
N ASP A 141 -42.64 -1.91 60.27
CA ASP A 141 -43.50 -2.72 61.16
C ASP A 141 -42.85 -4.05 61.60
N GLN A 142 -42.03 -4.64 60.72
CA GLN A 142 -41.41 -5.95 60.94
C GLN A 142 -39.86 -5.84 60.93
N PHE A 143 -39.32 -4.81 61.57
CA PHE A 143 -37.88 -4.48 61.53
C PHE A 143 -36.97 -5.67 61.88
N ALA A 144 -37.28 -6.44 62.91
CA ALA A 144 -36.45 -7.60 63.31
C ALA A 144 -36.38 -8.68 62.21
N LYS A 145 -37.50 -8.96 61.55
CA LYS A 145 -37.58 -9.92 60.42
C LYS A 145 -36.89 -9.35 59.19
N TRP A 146 -37.11 -8.07 58.89
CA TRP A 146 -36.47 -7.35 57.80
C TRP A 146 -34.94 -7.33 57.95
N ALA A 147 -34.43 -7.01 59.14
CA ALA A 147 -32.98 -6.97 59.42
C ALA A 147 -32.33 -8.36 59.30
N LYS A 148 -33.03 -9.42 59.73
CA LYS A 148 -32.54 -10.80 59.57
C LYS A 148 -32.50 -11.23 58.09
N LEU A 149 -33.56 -10.97 57.32
CA LEU A 149 -33.60 -11.22 55.88
C LEU A 149 -32.55 -10.41 55.13
N ARG A 150 -32.28 -9.17 55.55
CA ARG A 150 -31.26 -8.31 54.94
C ARG A 150 -29.84 -8.88 55.12
N ARG A 151 -29.50 -9.35 56.33
CA ARG A 151 -28.20 -10.02 56.56
C ARG A 151 -28.05 -11.31 55.75
N GLN A 152 -29.13 -12.08 55.61
CA GLN A 152 -29.15 -13.27 54.76
C GLN A 152 -28.99 -12.91 53.28
N HIS A 153 -29.65 -11.86 52.82
CA HIS A 153 -29.51 -11.32 51.47
C HIS A 153 -28.06 -10.92 51.18
N ASP A 154 -27.44 -10.14 52.06
CA ASP A 154 -26.08 -9.63 51.85
C ASP A 154 -25.05 -10.77 51.88
N LYS A 155 -25.22 -11.76 52.77
CA LYS A 155 -24.38 -12.98 52.81
C LYS A 155 -24.51 -13.84 51.55
N GLN A 156 -25.74 -14.05 51.07
CA GLN A 156 -26.00 -14.84 49.86
C GLN A 156 -25.51 -14.12 48.60
N LEU A 157 -25.60 -12.78 48.57
CA LEU A 157 -25.05 -11.97 47.48
C LEU A 157 -23.54 -12.12 47.40
N GLU A 158 -22.82 -12.04 48.52
CA GLU A 158 -21.36 -12.21 48.56
C GLU A 158 -20.93 -13.61 48.06
N GLN A 159 -21.64 -14.66 48.49
CA GLN A 159 -21.38 -16.03 48.03
C GLN A 159 -21.68 -16.21 46.53
N LEU A 160 -22.75 -15.59 46.03
CA LEU A 160 -23.12 -15.60 44.62
C LEU A 160 -22.04 -14.90 43.79
N GLU A 161 -21.59 -13.72 44.20
CA GLU A 161 -20.56 -12.96 43.48
C GLU A 161 -19.23 -13.71 43.42
N LYS A 162 -18.81 -14.36 44.52
CA LYS A 162 -17.60 -15.19 44.55
C LYS A 162 -17.69 -16.40 43.61
N THR A 163 -18.81 -17.13 43.65
CA THR A 163 -19.03 -18.31 42.80
C THR A 163 -19.13 -17.91 41.33
N LYS A 164 -19.81 -16.79 41.05
CA LYS A 164 -19.91 -16.21 39.72
C LYS A 164 -18.55 -15.81 39.17
N ALA A 165 -17.71 -15.14 39.97
CA ALA A 165 -16.37 -14.75 39.54
C ALA A 165 -15.49 -15.96 39.17
N SER A 166 -15.54 -17.05 39.95
CA SER A 166 -14.82 -18.29 39.65
C SER A 166 -15.31 -18.96 38.36
N HIS A 167 -16.63 -19.02 38.16
CA HIS A 167 -17.25 -19.56 36.96
C HIS A 167 -16.91 -18.70 35.72
N ASP A 168 -16.97 -17.38 35.83
CA ASP A 168 -16.67 -16.44 34.74
C ASP A 168 -15.18 -16.48 34.37
N ALA A 169 -14.27 -16.66 35.34
CA ALA A 169 -12.85 -16.90 35.08
C ALA A 169 -12.62 -18.22 34.31
N SER A 170 -13.31 -19.29 34.69
CA SER A 170 -13.24 -20.59 33.99
C SER A 170 -13.76 -20.48 32.56
N LYS A 171 -14.86 -19.75 32.36
CA LYS A 171 -15.41 -19.46 31.03
C LYS A 171 -14.42 -18.63 30.18
N ALA A 172 -13.80 -17.60 30.75
CA ALA A 172 -12.81 -16.79 30.03
C ALA A 172 -11.59 -17.61 29.58
N ASN A 173 -11.09 -18.52 30.43
CA ASN A 173 -10.00 -19.43 30.08
C ASN A 173 -10.41 -20.42 28.97
N PHE A 174 -11.63 -20.94 29.04
CA PHE A 174 -12.19 -21.77 27.98
C PHE A 174 -12.29 -20.99 26.66
N ASP A 175 -12.87 -19.80 26.68
CA ASP A 175 -13.02 -18.93 25.50
C ASP A 175 -11.66 -18.60 24.87
N ARG A 176 -10.64 -18.34 25.69
CA ARG A 176 -9.26 -18.13 25.23
C ARG A 176 -8.71 -19.37 24.55
N THR A 177 -8.89 -20.55 25.15
CA THR A 177 -8.35 -21.82 24.64
C THR A 177 -9.06 -22.24 23.36
N ALA A 178 -10.39 -22.20 23.34
CA ALA A 178 -11.22 -22.41 22.16
C ALA A 178 -10.87 -21.41 21.04
N GLY A 179 -10.60 -20.16 21.40
CA GLY A 179 -10.12 -19.13 20.48
C GLY A 179 -8.80 -19.48 19.81
N ILE A 180 -7.82 -19.96 20.58
CA ILE A 180 -6.51 -20.40 20.06
C ILE A 180 -6.69 -21.60 19.13
N ILE A 181 -7.43 -22.63 19.56
CA ILE A 181 -7.67 -23.84 18.77
C ILE A 181 -8.36 -23.48 17.45
N ARG A 182 -9.40 -22.64 17.50
CA ARG A 182 -10.10 -22.16 16.31
C ARG A 182 -9.18 -21.37 15.39
N TRP A 183 -8.37 -20.46 15.94
CA TRP A 183 -7.41 -19.69 15.14
C TRP A 183 -6.36 -20.59 14.46
N CYS A 184 -5.83 -21.58 15.18
CA CYS A 184 -4.94 -22.59 14.61
C CYS A 184 -5.64 -23.40 13.50
N ALA A 185 -6.90 -23.79 13.72
CA ALA A 185 -7.67 -24.54 12.73
C ALA A 185 -8.03 -23.71 11.48
N THR A 186 -8.31 -22.42 11.61
CA THR A 186 -8.72 -21.58 10.47
C THR A 186 -7.55 -20.87 9.78
N SER A 187 -6.68 -20.24 10.55
CA SER A 187 -5.53 -19.49 10.03
C SER A 187 -4.30 -20.37 9.89
N GLY A 188 -4.06 -21.31 10.81
CA GLY A 188 -2.90 -22.20 10.76
C GLY A 188 -2.87 -23.06 9.49
N VAL A 189 -4.01 -23.62 9.08
CA VAL A 189 -4.12 -24.43 7.85
C VAL A 189 -3.74 -23.62 6.60
N LYS A 190 -4.07 -22.32 6.56
CA LYS A 190 -3.68 -21.41 5.46
C LYS A 190 -2.18 -21.18 5.36
N PHE A 191 -1.46 -21.23 6.48
CA PHE A 191 0.00 -21.09 6.49
C PHE A 191 0.73 -22.42 6.25
N ILE A 192 0.18 -23.53 6.75
CA ILE A 192 0.76 -24.86 6.59
C ILE A 192 0.74 -25.29 5.11
N MET A 193 -0.34 -25.00 4.38
CA MET A 193 -0.46 -25.39 2.97
C MET A 193 0.66 -24.80 2.08
N PRO A 194 0.94 -23.49 2.08
CA PRO A 194 2.07 -22.91 1.34
C PRO A 194 3.44 -23.33 1.85
N TRP A 195 3.54 -23.75 3.11
CA TRP A 195 4.78 -24.28 3.65
C TRP A 195 5.13 -25.63 3.05
N ILE A 196 4.14 -26.53 2.89
CA ILE A 196 4.33 -27.88 2.36
C ILE A 196 4.38 -27.87 0.82
N TYR A 197 3.43 -27.17 0.17
CA TYR A 197 3.24 -27.19 -1.29
C TYR A 197 3.74 -25.92 -1.99
N GLY A 198 4.59 -25.12 -1.33
CA GLY A 198 5.02 -23.81 -1.84
C GLY A 198 5.86 -23.85 -3.11
N THR A 199 6.48 -25.01 -3.41
CA THR A 199 7.32 -25.23 -4.60
C THR A 199 6.55 -25.80 -5.79
N GLU A 200 5.32 -26.27 -5.57
CA GLU A 200 4.51 -26.87 -6.64
C GLU A 200 3.70 -25.78 -7.37
N PRO A 201 3.76 -25.72 -8.71
CA PRO A 201 2.94 -24.80 -9.49
C PRO A 201 1.47 -25.26 -9.48
N MET A 202 0.54 -24.36 -9.16
CA MET A 202 -0.90 -24.68 -9.19
C MET A 202 -1.37 -24.92 -10.63
N PHE A 203 -0.99 -24.02 -11.53
CA PHE A 203 -1.11 -24.17 -12.97
C PHE A 203 -0.16 -23.20 -13.69
N TRP A 204 0.14 -23.52 -14.94
CA TRP A 204 1.05 -22.74 -15.78
C TRP A 204 0.30 -21.71 -16.61
N LEU A 205 0.88 -20.53 -16.76
CA LEU A 205 0.34 -19.45 -17.57
C LEU A 205 0.82 -19.58 -19.02
N PRO A 206 -0.01 -19.26 -20.03
CA PRO A 206 0.43 -19.16 -21.41
C PRO A 206 1.55 -18.11 -21.55
N SER A 207 2.65 -18.48 -22.20
CA SER A 207 3.82 -17.62 -22.36
C SER A 207 3.48 -16.34 -23.13
N GLY A 208 3.78 -15.17 -22.55
CA GLY A 208 3.66 -13.86 -23.21
C GLY A 208 2.32 -13.13 -23.02
N TRP A 209 1.37 -13.69 -22.24
CA TRP A 209 0.12 -13.00 -21.90
C TRP A 209 0.30 -11.92 -20.84
N PHE A 210 1.24 -12.10 -19.91
CA PHE A 210 1.42 -11.21 -18.77
C PHE A 210 2.82 -10.59 -18.77
N PRO A 211 2.96 -9.29 -18.43
CA PRO A 211 4.27 -8.69 -18.22
C PRO A 211 5.05 -9.39 -17.10
N TYR A 212 6.38 -9.41 -17.20
CA TYR A 212 7.29 -10.06 -16.23
C TYR A 212 6.97 -9.76 -14.76
N TYR A 213 6.60 -8.51 -14.44
CA TYR A 213 6.28 -8.13 -13.05
C TYR A 213 5.01 -8.82 -12.53
N VAL A 214 4.03 -9.12 -13.38
CA VAL A 214 2.81 -9.84 -13.00
C VAL A 214 3.12 -11.32 -12.78
N GLU A 215 3.88 -11.95 -13.68
CA GLU A 215 4.32 -13.34 -13.53
C GLU A 215 5.17 -13.55 -12.27
N TRP A 216 6.01 -12.56 -11.94
CA TRP A 216 6.79 -12.55 -10.70
C TRP A 216 5.91 -12.45 -9.44
N VAL A 217 4.87 -11.61 -9.44
CA VAL A 217 3.94 -11.51 -8.30
C VAL A 217 3.12 -12.78 -8.13
N LEU A 218 2.62 -13.35 -9.24
CA LEU A 218 1.77 -14.55 -9.19
C LEU A 218 2.54 -15.80 -8.73
N SER A 219 3.84 -15.87 -8.98
CA SER A 219 4.72 -16.98 -8.57
C SER A 219 5.31 -16.84 -7.16
N PHE A 220 5.23 -15.66 -6.54
CA PHE A 220 5.69 -15.45 -5.16
C PHE A 220 4.89 -16.31 -4.16
N PRO A 221 5.48 -16.94 -3.12
CA PRO A 221 6.86 -16.79 -2.63
C PRO A 221 7.90 -17.81 -3.14
N ARG A 222 7.47 -18.97 -3.66
CA ARG A 222 8.36 -20.12 -3.94
C ARG A 222 8.04 -20.89 -5.24
N ALA A 223 7.01 -20.50 -5.98
CA ALA A 223 6.67 -21.17 -7.23
C ALA A 223 7.59 -20.72 -8.38
N PRO A 224 7.81 -21.56 -9.40
CA PRO A 224 8.61 -21.18 -10.56
C PRO A 224 7.96 -20.03 -11.36
N LEU A 225 8.79 -19.16 -11.94
CA LEU A 225 8.33 -18.05 -12.79
C LEU A 225 7.49 -18.58 -13.97
N GLY A 226 6.41 -17.87 -14.30
CA GLY A 226 5.43 -18.31 -15.32
C GLY A 226 4.34 -19.25 -14.80
N SER A 227 4.27 -19.49 -13.49
CA SER A 227 3.21 -20.29 -12.83
C SER A 227 2.53 -19.53 -11.70
N ILE A 228 1.34 -20.00 -11.30
CA ILE A 228 0.63 -19.46 -10.14
C ILE A 228 1.04 -20.22 -8.87
N SER A 229 1.44 -19.47 -7.84
CA SER A 229 1.75 -19.99 -6.52
C SER A 229 0.48 -20.37 -5.76
N ILE A 230 0.61 -21.31 -4.83
CA ILE A 230 -0.47 -21.69 -3.91
C ILE A 230 -1.01 -20.50 -3.10
N VAL A 231 -0.18 -19.51 -2.74
CA VAL A 231 -0.60 -18.32 -1.99
C VAL A 231 -1.46 -17.40 -2.86
N SER A 232 -1.05 -17.19 -4.12
CA SER A 232 -1.83 -16.41 -5.08
C SER A 232 -3.18 -17.07 -5.34
N TRP A 233 -3.20 -18.41 -5.49
CA TRP A 233 -4.43 -19.18 -5.66
C TRP A 233 -5.34 -19.16 -4.43
N GLN A 234 -4.80 -19.32 -3.22
CA GLN A 234 -5.54 -19.18 -1.96
C GLN A 234 -6.18 -17.80 -1.82
N THR A 235 -5.44 -16.74 -2.16
CA THR A 235 -5.94 -15.37 -2.09
C THR A 235 -7.08 -15.15 -3.08
N ALA A 236 -6.95 -15.70 -4.30
CA ALA A 236 -8.01 -15.67 -5.30
C ALA A 236 -9.27 -16.44 -4.84
N CYS A 237 -9.09 -17.63 -4.27
CA CYS A 237 -10.19 -18.43 -3.70
C CYS A 237 -10.89 -17.70 -2.56
N ALA A 238 -10.13 -17.12 -1.62
CA ALA A 238 -10.69 -16.35 -0.51
C ALA A 238 -11.51 -15.14 -1.00
N ALA A 239 -10.98 -14.40 -1.99
CA ALA A 239 -11.69 -13.28 -2.61
C ALA A 239 -12.99 -13.75 -3.29
N ALA A 240 -12.92 -14.82 -4.08
CA ALA A 240 -14.10 -15.39 -4.74
C ALA A 240 -15.16 -15.81 -3.72
N VAL A 241 -14.79 -16.60 -2.71
CA VAL A 241 -15.71 -17.05 -1.66
C VAL A 241 -16.35 -15.89 -0.92
N SER A 242 -15.59 -14.82 -0.62
CA SER A 242 -16.12 -13.62 0.02
C SER A 242 -17.16 -12.90 -0.85
N LEU A 243 -16.86 -12.74 -2.14
CA LEU A 243 -17.75 -12.10 -3.10
C LEU A 243 -19.04 -12.90 -3.29
N PHE A 244 -18.94 -14.23 -3.42
CA PHE A 244 -20.12 -15.10 -3.53
C PHE A 244 -20.97 -15.05 -2.26
N SER A 245 -20.33 -15.10 -1.09
CA SER A 245 -21.04 -14.96 0.19
C SER A 245 -21.79 -13.63 0.27
N ASP A 246 -21.15 -12.52 -0.12
CA ASP A 246 -21.77 -11.21 -0.02
C ASP A 246 -22.84 -10.99 -1.11
N ALA A 247 -22.68 -11.59 -2.29
CA ALA A 247 -23.72 -11.66 -3.30
C ALA A 247 -24.93 -12.47 -2.82
N ILE A 248 -24.71 -13.64 -2.20
CA ILE A 248 -25.79 -14.46 -1.60
C ILE A 248 -26.50 -13.69 -0.49
N LYS A 249 -25.75 -13.03 0.41
CA LYS A 249 -26.34 -12.17 1.44
C LYS A 249 -27.11 -11.02 0.83
N ALA A 250 -26.60 -10.35 -0.21
CA ALA A 250 -27.27 -9.26 -0.89
C ALA A 250 -28.58 -9.75 -1.56
N ILE A 251 -28.57 -10.91 -2.20
CA ILE A 251 -29.76 -11.53 -2.79
C ILE A 251 -30.77 -11.91 -1.70
N LEU A 252 -30.33 -12.52 -0.60
CA LEU A 252 -31.20 -12.88 0.54
C LEU A 252 -31.77 -11.63 1.24
N LEU A 253 -30.94 -10.61 1.46
CA LEU A 253 -31.34 -9.33 2.06
C LEU A 253 -32.30 -8.57 1.14
N PHE A 254 -32.08 -8.63 -0.17
CA PHE A 254 -32.99 -8.08 -1.18
C PHE A 254 -34.32 -8.86 -1.20
N ALA A 255 -34.28 -10.19 -1.14
CA ALA A 255 -35.47 -11.05 -1.05
C ALA A 255 -36.24 -10.89 0.28
N LEU A 256 -35.55 -10.55 1.37
CA LEU A 256 -36.12 -10.36 2.72
C LEU A 256 -36.36 -8.87 3.07
N GLY A 257 -36.12 -7.94 2.14
CA GLY A 257 -36.37 -6.50 2.33
C GLY A 257 -35.52 -5.81 3.41
N ALA A 258 -34.36 -6.35 3.80
CA ALA A 258 -33.52 -5.82 4.88
C ALA A 258 -32.22 -5.17 4.38
N ARG A 259 -31.81 -4.06 5.01
CA ARG A 259 -30.62 -3.26 4.63
C ARG A 259 -29.32 -3.83 5.21
N SER A 260 -28.20 -3.73 4.48
CA SER A 260 -26.84 -3.86 5.02
C SER A 260 -26.10 -2.52 5.04
N THR A 261 -25.58 -2.14 6.20
CA THR A 261 -24.66 -1.00 6.37
C THR A 261 -23.21 -1.46 6.18
N GLN A 262 -22.61 -1.12 5.05
CA GLN A 262 -21.19 -1.35 4.81
C GLN A 262 -20.39 -0.11 5.25
N LYS A 263 -19.65 -0.21 6.36
CA LYS A 263 -18.64 0.78 6.76
C LYS A 263 -17.25 0.20 6.49
N GLY A 264 -16.51 0.77 5.55
CA GLY A 264 -15.05 0.69 5.54
C GLY A 264 -14.49 1.51 6.71
N PRO A 265 -13.45 1.02 7.42
CA PRO A 265 -12.09 1.05 6.87
C PRO A 265 -11.35 -0.29 7.09
N ALA A 266 -11.60 -1.28 6.24
CA ALA A 266 -10.94 -2.59 6.36
C ALA A 266 -9.51 -2.62 5.77
N LEU A 267 -9.18 -1.74 4.82
CA LEU A 267 -7.92 -1.83 4.06
C LEU A 267 -6.68 -1.48 4.90
N LEU A 268 -6.76 -0.43 5.74
CA LEU A 268 -5.63 0.03 6.58
C LEU A 268 -5.32 -0.94 7.72
N ILE A 269 -6.32 -1.62 8.28
CA ILE A 269 -6.14 -2.61 9.33
C ILE A 269 -5.56 -3.91 8.76
N PHE A 270 -5.91 -4.26 7.53
CA PHE A 270 -5.45 -5.50 6.89
C PHE A 270 -4.04 -5.39 6.31
N PHE A 271 -3.71 -4.28 5.63
CA PHE A 271 -2.39 -4.08 5.04
C PHE A 271 -1.40 -3.38 5.97
N GLY A 272 -1.86 -2.74 7.05
CA GLY A 272 -1.01 -2.10 8.06
C GLY A 272 0.11 -3.01 8.60
N PRO A 273 -0.18 -4.23 9.09
CA PRO A 273 0.85 -5.12 9.64
C PRO A 273 1.87 -5.63 8.61
N ILE A 274 1.56 -5.60 7.31
CA ILE A 274 2.43 -6.08 6.22
C ILE A 274 3.21 -4.93 5.59
N LEU A 275 2.57 -3.77 5.43
CA LEU A 275 3.19 -2.58 4.84
C LEU A 275 4.04 -1.82 5.85
N LEU A 276 3.66 -1.78 7.14
CA LEU A 276 4.38 -1.01 8.17
C LEU A 276 5.81 -1.54 8.41
N PRO A 277 6.08 -2.85 8.55
CA PRO A 277 7.45 -3.36 8.69
C PRO A 277 8.28 -3.12 7.43
N LYS A 278 7.65 -3.17 6.25
CA LYS A 278 8.32 -2.88 4.97
C LYS A 278 8.60 -1.40 4.80
N ALA A 279 7.70 -0.51 5.21
CA ALA A 279 7.90 0.94 5.22
C ALA A 279 9.01 1.32 6.21
N ILE A 280 9.06 0.70 7.40
CA ILE A 280 10.14 0.87 8.37
C ILE A 280 11.46 0.32 7.81
N GLY A 281 11.45 -0.84 7.14
CA GLY A 281 12.64 -1.40 6.49
C GLY A 281 13.14 -0.52 5.33
N TYR A 282 12.24 0.06 4.54
CA TYR A 282 12.56 1.00 3.48
C TYR A 282 13.11 2.32 4.04
N TYR A 283 12.50 2.82 5.12
CA TYR A 283 12.94 4.01 5.85
C TYR A 283 14.32 3.83 6.48
N ARG A 284 14.56 2.67 7.13
CA ARG A 284 15.87 2.30 7.66
C ARG A 284 16.90 2.10 6.56
N ARG A 285 16.53 1.57 5.39
CA ARG A 285 17.43 1.50 4.20
C ARG A 285 17.74 2.87 3.62
N PHE A 286 16.77 3.78 3.58
CA PHE A 286 17.00 5.17 3.20
C PHE A 286 17.96 5.88 4.19
N GLN A 287 17.86 5.59 5.49
CA GLN A 287 18.80 6.10 6.49
C GLN A 287 20.19 5.42 6.44
N ALA A 288 20.22 4.11 6.19
CA ALA A 288 21.45 3.31 6.15
C ALA A 288 22.18 3.38 4.79
N THR A 289 21.66 4.16 3.84
CA THR A 289 22.41 4.45 2.62
C THR A 289 23.61 5.31 3.03
N PRO A 290 24.86 4.84 2.88
CA PRO A 290 26.01 5.66 3.26
C PRO A 290 25.92 6.97 2.50
N LYS A 291 25.90 8.10 3.22
CA LYS A 291 26.05 9.42 2.62
C LYS A 291 27.34 9.37 1.82
N SER A 292 27.23 9.19 0.51
CA SER A 292 28.41 9.30 -0.34
C SER A 292 28.97 10.70 -0.09
N PRO A 293 30.30 10.89 0.00
CA PRO A 293 30.86 12.17 0.41
C PRO A 293 30.56 13.32 -0.56
N ASN A 294 29.93 13.07 -1.71
CA ASN A 294 29.34 14.07 -2.59
C ASN A 294 28.37 13.38 -3.57
N PRO A 295 27.05 13.31 -3.32
CA PRO A 295 26.13 13.07 -4.41
C PRO A 295 26.18 14.32 -5.30
N THR A 296 26.72 14.20 -6.50
CA THR A 296 26.63 15.28 -7.50
C THR A 296 25.15 15.44 -7.85
N THR A 297 24.43 16.29 -7.11
CA THR A 297 23.06 16.67 -7.44
C THR A 297 23.08 17.30 -8.82
N GLY A 298 22.50 16.61 -9.80
CA GLY A 298 22.42 17.13 -11.16
C GLY A 298 21.55 18.38 -11.19
N ALA A 299 21.97 19.38 -11.97
CA ALA A 299 21.11 20.52 -12.29
C ALA A 299 19.83 20.03 -13.01
N LEU A 300 18.69 20.65 -12.72
CA LEU A 300 17.43 20.32 -13.40
C LEU A 300 17.55 20.60 -14.90
N SER A 301 17.06 19.69 -15.73
CA SER A 301 16.95 19.96 -17.16
C SER A 301 15.87 21.03 -17.43
N PRO A 302 16.03 21.87 -18.47
CA PRO A 302 15.04 22.90 -18.80
C PRO A 302 13.63 22.36 -19.07
N SER A 303 13.53 21.16 -19.64
CA SER A 303 12.28 20.44 -19.87
C SER A 303 11.62 19.99 -18.56
N ALA A 304 12.39 19.49 -17.58
CA ALA A 304 11.88 19.15 -16.26
C ALA A 304 11.33 20.40 -15.53
N ILE A 305 12.01 21.55 -15.64
CA ILE A 305 11.52 22.82 -15.06
C ILE A 305 10.17 23.22 -15.68
N ARG A 306 10.04 23.16 -17.01
CA ARG A 306 8.77 23.47 -17.68
C ARG A 306 7.65 22.53 -17.22
N ALA A 307 7.88 21.22 -17.22
CA ALA A 307 6.88 20.24 -16.77
C ALA A 307 6.47 20.47 -15.30
N ILE A 308 7.46 20.66 -14.41
CA ILE A 308 7.20 20.97 -12.99
C ILE A 308 6.40 22.27 -12.87
N SER A 309 6.74 23.32 -13.63
CA SER A 309 6.02 24.59 -13.58
C SER A 309 4.55 24.41 -13.98
N VAL A 310 4.25 23.61 -15.01
CA VAL A 310 2.88 23.32 -15.45
C VAL A 310 2.10 22.59 -14.35
N PHE A 311 2.66 21.52 -13.78
CA PHE A 311 1.98 20.77 -12.71
C PHE A 311 1.83 21.58 -11.42
N CYS A 312 2.81 22.40 -11.04
CA CYS A 312 2.69 23.29 -9.89
C CYS A 312 1.61 24.36 -10.11
N SER A 313 1.56 24.98 -11.30
CA SER A 313 0.50 25.94 -11.64
C SER A 313 -0.87 25.28 -11.62
N LEU A 314 -0.99 24.08 -12.20
CA LEU A 314 -2.25 23.34 -12.25
C LEU A 314 -2.71 22.92 -10.85
N SER A 315 -1.78 22.42 -10.03
CA SER A 315 -2.00 22.08 -8.63
C SER A 315 -2.50 23.29 -7.83
N LEU A 316 -1.85 24.45 -8.00
CA LEU A 316 -2.26 25.69 -7.35
C LEU A 316 -3.67 26.11 -7.76
N VAL A 317 -3.98 26.06 -9.06
CA VAL A 317 -5.32 26.37 -9.58
C VAL A 317 -6.36 25.46 -8.94
N PHE A 318 -6.13 24.15 -8.92
CA PHE A 318 -7.06 23.21 -8.28
C PHE A 318 -7.22 23.46 -6.77
N PHE A 319 -6.14 23.78 -6.04
CA PHE A 319 -6.26 24.14 -4.63
C PHE A 319 -7.05 25.44 -4.40
N ILE A 320 -6.89 26.43 -5.28
CA ILE A 320 -7.71 27.66 -5.22
C ILE A 320 -9.19 27.32 -5.44
N PHE A 321 -9.51 26.50 -6.45
CA PHE A 321 -10.89 26.05 -6.71
C PHE A 321 -11.48 25.13 -5.63
N ALA A 322 -10.65 24.58 -4.73
CA ALA A 322 -11.12 23.82 -3.57
C ALA A 322 -11.58 24.72 -2.41
N LEU A 323 -11.24 26.02 -2.42
CA LEU A 323 -11.57 26.93 -1.33
C LEU A 323 -13.07 27.27 -1.30
N PRO A 324 -13.65 27.53 -0.10
CA PRO A 324 -15.08 27.86 0.05
C PRO A 324 -15.65 28.95 -0.86
N PRO A 325 -14.95 30.07 -1.19
CA PRO A 325 -15.52 31.09 -2.07
C PRO A 325 -15.73 30.63 -3.53
N PHE A 326 -15.04 29.58 -3.97
CA PHE A 326 -15.18 29.01 -5.32
C PHE A 326 -16.07 27.76 -5.35
N ALA A 327 -16.43 27.24 -4.18
CA ALA A 327 -17.39 26.16 -4.06
C ALA A 327 -18.79 26.67 -4.40
N THR A 328 -19.56 25.85 -5.11
CA THR A 328 -20.98 26.13 -5.35
C THR A 328 -21.72 26.21 -4.02
N GLU A 329 -22.54 27.24 -3.85
CA GLU A 329 -23.21 27.47 -2.57
C GLU A 329 -24.44 26.59 -2.39
N ASN A 330 -24.64 26.14 -1.15
CA ASN A 330 -25.85 25.42 -0.77
C ASN A 330 -26.89 26.37 -0.17
N ILE A 331 -28.07 26.45 -0.78
CA ILE A 331 -29.15 27.35 -0.35
C ILE A 331 -29.74 26.98 1.02
N PHE A 332 -29.76 25.69 1.41
CA PHE A 332 -30.24 25.24 2.72
C PHE A 332 -29.28 25.65 3.84
N TYR A 333 -27.97 25.57 3.60
CA TYR A 333 -26.96 26.02 4.54
C TYR A 333 -26.97 27.55 4.66
N ARG A 334 -27.05 28.27 3.53
CA ARG A 334 -27.13 29.74 3.49
C ARG A 334 -28.33 30.29 4.26
N THR A 335 -29.50 29.68 4.09
CA THR A 335 -30.76 30.12 4.73
C THR A 335 -31.01 29.48 6.10
N ALA A 336 -30.07 28.68 6.61
CA ALA A 336 -30.20 27.89 7.84
C ALA A 336 -31.55 27.15 7.95
N SER A 337 -32.02 26.58 6.84
CA SER A 337 -33.36 26.01 6.70
C SER A 337 -33.32 24.48 6.60
N ARG A 338 -34.27 23.81 7.25
CA ARG A 338 -34.43 22.35 7.17
C ARG A 338 -34.88 21.92 5.77
N LEU A 339 -34.54 20.69 5.36
CA LEU A 339 -34.90 20.15 4.05
C LEU A 339 -36.42 20.12 3.80
N GLN A 340 -37.23 20.02 4.86
CA GLN A 340 -38.70 19.98 4.81
C GLN A 340 -39.36 21.38 4.89
N ALA A 341 -38.59 22.47 4.89
CA ALA A 341 -39.16 23.82 4.95
C ALA A 341 -40.05 24.10 3.72
N PRO A 342 -41.19 24.80 3.85
CA PRO A 342 -41.99 25.19 2.68
C PRO A 342 -41.15 25.95 1.65
N THR A 343 -41.34 25.68 0.35
CA THR A 343 -40.53 26.26 -0.73
C THR A 343 -40.56 27.79 -0.67
N ASP A 344 -41.74 28.39 -0.45
CA ASP A 344 -41.87 29.85 -0.40
C ASP A 344 -41.05 30.46 0.74
N VAL A 345 -41.11 29.88 1.94
CA VAL A 345 -40.34 30.37 3.10
C VAL A 345 -38.83 30.29 2.84
N LEU A 346 -38.36 29.22 2.19
CA LEU A 346 -36.96 29.04 1.82
C LEU A 346 -36.49 30.16 0.88
N PHE A 347 -37.25 30.43 -0.19
CA PHE A 347 -36.86 31.43 -1.19
C PHE A 347 -37.12 32.87 -0.72
N THR A 348 -38.09 33.13 0.15
CA THR A 348 -38.23 34.45 0.80
C THR A 348 -37.02 34.75 1.68
N ARG A 349 -36.54 33.77 2.47
CA ARG A 349 -35.30 33.92 3.24
C ARG A 349 -34.08 34.10 2.33
N LEU A 350 -34.01 33.35 1.24
CA LEU A 350 -32.93 33.49 0.27
C LEU A 350 -32.90 34.90 -0.33
N ALA A 351 -34.06 35.44 -0.73
CA ALA A 351 -34.18 36.80 -1.25
C ALA A 351 -33.62 37.84 -0.28
N THR A 352 -33.91 37.74 1.02
CA THR A 352 -33.37 38.66 2.04
C THR A 352 -31.85 38.59 2.21
N LEU A 353 -31.22 37.48 1.81
CA LEU A 353 -29.76 37.29 1.88
C LEU A 353 -29.06 37.66 0.56
N ARG A 354 -29.81 37.87 -0.53
CA ARG A 354 -29.27 38.26 -1.84
C ARG A 354 -29.06 39.77 -1.92
N PRO A 355 -28.08 40.22 -2.73
CA PRO A 355 -27.92 41.64 -3.02
C PRO A 355 -29.20 42.21 -3.63
N GLY A 356 -29.74 43.28 -3.04
CA GLY A 356 -30.96 43.93 -3.54
C GLY A 356 -32.27 43.22 -3.18
N GLU A 357 -32.27 42.39 -2.14
CA GLU A 357 -33.46 41.74 -1.54
C GLU A 357 -34.36 40.99 -2.54
N SER A 358 -33.79 40.55 -3.67
CA SER A 358 -34.51 39.93 -4.77
C SER A 358 -33.85 38.63 -5.20
N LEU A 359 -34.67 37.71 -5.72
CA LEU A 359 -34.20 36.44 -6.25
C LEU A 359 -33.48 36.66 -7.58
N THR A 360 -32.36 35.95 -7.77
CA THR A 360 -31.71 35.90 -9.09
C THR A 360 -32.57 35.10 -10.08
N HIS A 361 -32.29 35.23 -11.38
CA HIS A 361 -32.99 34.44 -12.40
C HIS A 361 -32.85 32.93 -12.14
N ASP A 362 -31.64 32.49 -11.82
CA ASP A 362 -31.33 31.10 -11.48
C ASP A 362 -32.07 30.64 -10.22
N ASP A 363 -32.17 31.48 -9.18
CA ASP A 363 -32.94 31.17 -7.98
C ASP A 363 -34.45 31.03 -8.30
N ALA A 364 -34.98 31.87 -9.20
CA ALA A 364 -36.39 31.81 -9.62
C ALA A 364 -36.69 30.52 -10.42
N VAL A 365 -35.79 30.11 -11.32
CA VAL A 365 -35.91 28.84 -12.04
C VAL A 365 -35.79 27.66 -11.07
N LEU A 366 -34.83 27.71 -10.14
CA LEU A 366 -34.65 26.67 -9.13
C LEU A 366 -35.90 26.52 -8.25
N ARG A 367 -36.55 27.63 -7.87
CA ARG A 367 -37.81 27.61 -7.12
C ARG A 367 -38.89 26.80 -7.84
N SER A 368 -39.01 26.95 -9.16
CA SER A 368 -39.98 26.19 -9.95
C SER A 368 -39.72 24.67 -9.97
N LYS A 369 -38.47 24.24 -9.76
CA LYS A 369 -38.07 22.83 -9.73
C LYS A 369 -38.31 22.18 -8.35
N PHE A 370 -38.49 22.97 -7.28
CA PHE A 370 -38.66 22.49 -5.91
C PHE A 370 -40.13 22.13 -5.58
N VAL A 371 -40.68 21.17 -6.33
CA VAL A 371 -42.08 20.71 -6.18
C VAL A 371 -42.22 19.64 -5.10
N ASN A 372 -41.31 18.67 -5.04
CA ASN A 372 -41.39 17.52 -4.13
C ASN A 372 -40.10 17.36 -3.31
N LEU A 373 -40.14 16.46 -2.31
CA LEU A 373 -38.94 16.14 -1.52
C LEU A 373 -37.83 15.55 -2.41
N GLU A 374 -38.22 14.80 -3.44
CA GLU A 374 -37.29 14.13 -4.34
C GLU A 374 -36.43 15.12 -5.15
N SER A 375 -37.00 16.19 -5.68
CA SER A 375 -36.23 17.20 -6.41
C SER A 375 -35.24 17.94 -5.50
N ARG A 376 -35.56 18.08 -4.21
CA ARG A 376 -34.62 18.62 -3.21
C ARG A 376 -33.50 17.63 -2.87
N LEU A 377 -33.77 16.33 -2.87
CA LEU A 377 -32.72 15.31 -2.70
C LEU A 377 -31.79 15.25 -3.92
N LEU A 378 -32.35 15.36 -5.12
CA LEU A 378 -31.60 15.46 -6.37
C LEU A 378 -30.73 16.73 -6.44
N TYR A 379 -31.23 17.86 -5.90
CA TYR A 379 -30.42 19.06 -5.69
C TYR A 379 -29.18 18.79 -4.82
N LEU A 380 -29.33 18.09 -3.69
CA LEU A 380 -28.20 17.77 -2.81
C LEU A 380 -27.20 16.81 -3.46
N GLN A 381 -27.66 15.98 -4.41
CA GLN A 381 -26.82 15.04 -5.14
C GLN A 381 -26.04 15.69 -6.29
N TYR A 382 -26.72 16.46 -7.16
CA TYR A 382 -26.15 16.96 -8.42
C TYR A 382 -25.88 18.47 -8.45
N GLY A 383 -26.47 19.24 -7.53
CA GLY A 383 -26.29 20.69 -7.43
C GLY A 383 -27.29 21.53 -8.22
N PRO A 384 -27.22 22.87 -8.08
CA PRO A 384 -28.15 23.82 -8.73
C PRO A 384 -28.06 23.80 -10.25
N ASP A 385 -26.84 23.83 -10.81
CA ASP A 385 -26.60 23.95 -12.26
C ASP A 385 -27.26 22.81 -13.04
N VAL A 386 -27.15 21.58 -12.54
CA VAL A 386 -27.75 20.40 -13.17
C VAL A 386 -29.27 20.46 -13.15
N LEU A 387 -29.88 20.93 -12.05
CA LEU A 387 -31.33 21.03 -11.92
C LEU A 387 -31.94 22.15 -12.76
N ILE A 388 -31.21 23.25 -12.94
CA ILE A 388 -31.66 24.42 -13.70
C ILE A 388 -31.45 24.20 -15.20
N SER A 389 -30.29 23.69 -15.60
CA SER A 389 -29.88 23.63 -17.01
C SER A 389 -30.26 22.34 -17.73
N CYS A 390 -30.68 21.28 -17.04
CA CYS A 390 -31.04 20.03 -17.71
C CYS A 390 -32.41 20.10 -18.42
N PRO A 391 -32.48 19.92 -19.75
CA PRO A 391 -33.74 20.06 -20.49
C PRO A 391 -34.61 18.79 -20.49
N PHE A 392 -34.01 17.61 -20.32
CA PHE A 392 -34.71 16.31 -20.41
C PHE A 392 -34.80 15.56 -19.07
N CYS A 393 -34.30 16.16 -17.98
CA CYS A 393 -34.29 15.48 -16.69
C CYS A 393 -35.67 15.52 -16.02
N SER A 394 -36.11 14.36 -15.50
CA SER A 394 -37.38 14.22 -14.78
C SER A 394 -37.15 13.61 -13.39
N THR A 395 -38.01 13.95 -12.43
CA THR A 395 -37.97 13.37 -11.07
C THR A 395 -38.46 11.91 -11.05
N GLU A 396 -39.19 11.48 -12.07
CA GLU A 396 -39.68 10.11 -12.24
C GLU A 396 -38.55 9.13 -12.58
N ASP A 397 -37.57 9.59 -13.36
CA ASP A 397 -36.38 8.83 -13.75
C ASP A 397 -35.09 9.49 -13.25
N PRO A 398 -34.67 9.28 -11.98
CA PRO A 398 -33.49 9.90 -11.40
C PRO A 398 -32.19 9.72 -12.22
N ASN A 399 -32.08 8.64 -12.98
CA ASN A 399 -30.91 8.34 -13.80
C ASN A 399 -30.67 9.39 -14.89
N THR A 400 -31.70 10.12 -15.36
CA THR A 400 -31.53 11.16 -16.38
C THR A 400 -30.59 12.28 -15.89
N TYR A 401 -30.63 12.58 -14.58
CA TYR A 401 -29.73 13.58 -13.98
C TYR A 401 -28.28 13.10 -13.96
N TRP A 402 -28.05 11.81 -13.73
CA TRP A 402 -26.70 11.24 -13.78
C TRP A 402 -26.09 11.35 -15.18
N PHE A 403 -26.84 11.00 -16.23
CA PHE A 403 -26.35 11.08 -17.61
C PHE A 403 -26.00 12.52 -18.01
N TYR A 404 -26.81 13.50 -17.59
CA TYR A 404 -26.53 14.91 -17.83
C TYR A 404 -25.32 15.41 -17.02
N ALA A 405 -25.18 14.99 -15.75
CA ALA A 405 -24.13 15.42 -14.86
C ALA A 405 -22.76 14.77 -15.15
N ALA A 406 -22.73 13.55 -15.69
CA ALA A 406 -21.49 12.79 -15.90
C ALA A 406 -20.43 13.53 -16.74
N PRO A 407 -20.77 14.19 -17.88
CA PRO A 407 -19.81 15.03 -18.61
C PRO A 407 -19.27 16.21 -17.80
N ALA A 408 -20.11 16.83 -16.96
CA ALA A 408 -19.69 17.94 -16.09
C ALA A 408 -18.73 17.47 -14.99
N ILE A 409 -18.94 16.26 -14.46
CA ILE A 409 -18.04 15.60 -13.51
C ILE A 409 -16.69 15.27 -14.18
N LEU A 410 -16.71 14.71 -15.39
CA LEU A 410 -15.51 14.28 -16.13
C LEU A 410 -14.66 15.44 -16.66
N LYS A 411 -15.24 16.60 -16.93
CA LYS A 411 -14.58 17.77 -17.52
C LYS A 411 -13.20 18.11 -16.91
N PRO A 412 -13.04 18.32 -15.59
CA PRO A 412 -11.74 18.60 -14.97
C PRO A 412 -10.74 17.43 -15.06
N TYR A 413 -11.19 16.17 -15.07
CA TYR A 413 -10.32 15.01 -15.27
C TYR A 413 -9.77 14.97 -16.70
N ILE A 414 -10.63 15.21 -17.69
CA ILE A 414 -10.23 15.30 -19.10
C ILE A 414 -9.25 16.45 -19.29
N PHE A 415 -9.53 17.61 -18.68
CA PHE A 415 -8.61 18.75 -18.71
C PHE A 415 -7.25 18.41 -18.09
N ASN A 416 -7.22 17.73 -16.94
CA ASN A 416 -5.97 17.31 -16.31
C ASN A 416 -5.20 16.30 -17.18
N LEU A 417 -5.89 15.32 -17.76
CA LEU A 417 -5.29 14.34 -18.69
C LEU A 417 -4.71 15.02 -19.94
N PHE A 418 -5.38 16.05 -20.44
CA PHE A 418 -4.91 16.84 -21.57
C PHE A 418 -3.65 17.63 -21.20
N ALA A 419 -3.67 18.36 -20.08
CA ALA A 419 -2.51 19.09 -19.57
C ALA A 419 -1.31 18.16 -19.31
N LEU A 420 -1.55 17.02 -18.64
CA LEU A 420 -0.57 15.95 -18.43
C LEU A 420 0.00 15.45 -19.76
N SER A 421 -0.84 15.20 -20.76
CA SER A 421 -0.40 14.69 -22.07
C SER A 421 0.48 15.69 -22.82
N ILE A 422 0.17 16.98 -22.76
CA ILE A 422 1.02 18.04 -23.34
C ILE A 422 2.34 18.12 -22.58
N ALA A 423 2.30 18.25 -21.25
CA ALA A 423 3.46 18.45 -20.40
C ALA A 423 4.46 17.27 -20.42
N THR A 424 4.00 16.06 -20.77
CA THR A 424 4.82 14.84 -20.80
C THR A 424 5.11 14.31 -22.21
N SER A 425 4.72 15.04 -23.26
CA SER A 425 4.95 14.64 -24.65
C SER A 425 6.41 14.85 -25.08
N ALA A 426 6.88 14.04 -26.03
CA ALA A 426 8.27 14.01 -26.50
C ALA A 426 8.90 15.38 -26.88
N PRO A 427 8.19 16.34 -27.48
CA PRO A 427 8.79 17.66 -27.76
C PRO A 427 9.03 18.52 -26.51
N PHE A 428 8.35 18.22 -25.39
CA PHE A 428 8.40 19.04 -24.17
C PHE A 428 9.10 18.35 -22.99
N ALA A 429 9.23 17.02 -23.03
CA ALA A 429 9.58 16.19 -21.87
C ALA A 429 10.75 15.23 -22.12
N ASP A 430 11.69 15.19 -21.19
CA ASP A 430 12.78 14.19 -21.17
C ASP A 430 12.24 12.81 -20.74
N ALA A 431 13.04 11.76 -20.94
CA ALA A 431 12.72 10.40 -20.52
C ALA A 431 12.31 10.28 -19.04
N TRP A 432 12.89 11.10 -18.16
CA TRP A 432 12.54 11.17 -16.73
C TRP A 432 11.14 11.69 -16.47
N VAL A 433 10.69 12.68 -17.25
CA VAL A 433 9.36 13.26 -17.16
C VAL A 433 8.32 12.29 -17.75
N SER A 434 8.64 11.68 -18.90
CA SER A 434 7.74 10.74 -19.59
C SER A 434 7.43 9.48 -18.76
N ARG A 435 8.37 9.01 -17.94
CA ARG A 435 8.19 7.82 -17.08
C ARG A 435 7.01 7.93 -16.11
N TRP A 436 6.69 9.14 -15.64
CA TRP A 436 5.61 9.36 -14.68
C TRP A 436 4.23 9.57 -15.34
N ARG A 437 4.18 9.67 -16.67
CA ARG A 437 2.95 9.88 -17.43
C ARG A 437 1.91 8.80 -17.21
N SER A 438 2.31 7.52 -17.32
CA SER A 438 1.39 6.39 -17.19
C SER A 438 0.80 6.30 -15.78
N PHE A 439 1.62 6.54 -14.76
CA PHE A 439 1.17 6.60 -13.37
C PHE A 439 0.14 7.72 -13.14
N ALA A 440 0.45 8.94 -13.58
CA ALA A 440 -0.44 10.09 -13.43
C ALA A 440 -1.75 9.91 -14.22
N ALA A 441 -1.68 9.39 -15.44
CA ALA A 441 -2.86 9.15 -16.29
C ALA A 441 -3.77 8.07 -15.70
N THR A 442 -3.19 6.94 -15.29
CA THR A 442 -3.94 5.83 -14.68
C THR A 442 -4.61 6.30 -13.39
N THR A 443 -3.88 7.02 -12.54
CA THR A 443 -4.42 7.54 -11.27
C THR A 443 -5.57 8.52 -11.52
N THR A 444 -5.44 9.43 -12.50
CA THR A 444 -6.50 10.37 -12.86
C THR A 444 -7.77 9.64 -13.32
N VAL A 445 -7.63 8.61 -14.16
CA VAL A 445 -8.75 7.78 -14.63
C VAL A 445 -9.41 7.02 -13.48
N VAL A 446 -8.62 6.45 -12.57
CA VAL A 446 -9.15 5.74 -11.39
C VAL A 446 -9.94 6.67 -10.49
N ILE A 447 -9.44 7.87 -10.20
CA ILE A 447 -10.15 8.87 -9.39
C ILE A 447 -11.48 9.26 -10.09
N ALA A 448 -11.46 9.48 -11.40
CA ALA A 448 -12.66 9.79 -12.17
C ALA A 448 -13.73 8.66 -12.11
N ILE A 449 -13.31 7.41 -12.24
CA ILE A 449 -14.21 6.24 -12.12
C ILE A 449 -14.81 6.16 -10.72
N ILE A 450 -13.99 6.36 -9.68
CA ILE A 450 -14.46 6.37 -8.29
C ILE A 450 -15.52 7.45 -8.11
N GLU A 451 -15.30 8.67 -8.59
CA GLU A 451 -16.28 9.77 -8.44
C GLU A 451 -17.59 9.51 -9.21
N LEU A 452 -17.51 8.98 -10.43
CA LEU A 452 -18.70 8.59 -11.19
C LEU A 452 -19.50 7.51 -10.45
N TRP A 453 -18.80 6.53 -9.88
CA TRP A 453 -19.41 5.44 -9.13
C TRP A 453 -20.02 5.94 -7.81
N THR A 454 -19.33 6.78 -7.04
CA THR A 454 -19.88 7.34 -5.79
C THR A 454 -21.11 8.20 -6.04
N THR A 455 -21.11 8.96 -7.14
CA THR A 455 -22.28 9.78 -7.53
C THR A 455 -23.45 8.91 -7.99
N ALA A 456 -23.18 7.81 -8.71
CA ALA A 456 -24.21 6.87 -9.16
C ALA A 456 -24.80 6.04 -8.02
N ALA A 457 -23.95 5.56 -7.10
CA ALA A 457 -24.31 4.69 -5.99
C ALA A 457 -24.77 5.46 -4.74
N TYR A 458 -24.97 6.78 -4.84
CA TYR A 458 -25.31 7.61 -3.68
C TYR A 458 -26.70 7.29 -3.12
N GLU A 459 -26.75 6.95 -1.83
CA GLU A 459 -28.01 6.73 -1.12
C GLU A 459 -28.62 8.06 -0.66
N ARG A 460 -29.81 8.39 -1.18
CA ARG A 460 -30.57 9.61 -0.81
C ARG A 460 -31.34 9.50 0.52
N THR A 461 -31.50 8.29 1.04
CA THR A 461 -32.32 8.01 2.23
C THR A 461 -31.88 8.74 3.51
N PRO A 462 -30.58 8.88 3.82
CA PRO A 462 -30.14 9.60 5.02
C PRO A 462 -30.61 11.06 5.03
N ASN A 463 -30.42 11.77 3.92
CA ASN A 463 -30.86 13.15 3.77
C ASN A 463 -32.38 13.30 3.83
N ALA A 464 -33.15 12.32 3.33
CA ALA A 464 -34.61 12.33 3.44
C ALA A 464 -35.10 12.32 4.89
N LYS A 465 -34.31 11.76 5.82
CA LYS A 465 -34.62 11.66 7.25
C LYS A 465 -34.00 12.79 8.09
N ALA A 466 -33.17 13.64 7.49
CA ALA A 466 -32.49 14.71 8.21
C ALA A 466 -33.48 15.78 8.69
N THR A 467 -33.50 16.03 10.00
CA THR A 467 -34.40 17.02 10.62
C THR A 467 -33.75 18.39 10.80
N ARG A 468 -32.42 18.44 10.92
CA ARG A 468 -31.63 19.66 11.09
C ARG A 468 -30.84 19.95 9.82
N TYR A 469 -30.56 21.22 9.56
CA TYR A 469 -29.76 21.63 8.40
C TYR A 469 -28.29 21.20 8.51
N THR A 470 -27.78 21.00 9.74
CA THR A 470 -26.42 20.50 10.01
C THR A 470 -26.23 19.03 9.66
N ASP A 471 -27.32 18.27 9.64
CA ASP A 471 -27.30 16.82 9.41
C ASP A 471 -27.46 16.49 7.91
N ILE A 472 -27.58 17.52 7.06
CA ILE A 472 -27.73 17.38 5.62
C ILE A 472 -26.36 17.21 4.99
N GLU A 473 -26.16 16.09 4.33
CA GLU A 473 -24.98 15.84 3.52
C GLU A 473 -25.15 16.43 2.12
N VAL A 474 -24.24 17.32 1.74
CA VAL A 474 -24.29 18.01 0.44
C VAL A 474 -23.28 17.37 -0.51
N LEU A 475 -23.72 16.32 -1.22
CA LEU A 475 -22.83 15.51 -2.04
C LEU A 475 -22.13 16.32 -3.13
N PHE A 476 -22.85 17.17 -3.88
CA PHE A 476 -22.25 17.91 -5.00
C PHE A 476 -21.07 18.79 -4.55
N GLN A 477 -21.16 19.38 -3.37
CA GLN A 477 -20.11 20.23 -2.80
C GLN A 477 -18.94 19.40 -2.29
N ILE A 478 -19.22 18.26 -1.63
CA ILE A 478 -18.20 17.30 -1.20
C ILE A 478 -17.42 16.78 -2.41
N MET A 479 -18.12 16.42 -3.49
CA MET A 479 -17.51 15.93 -4.73
C MET A 479 -16.70 17.02 -5.44
N GLN A 480 -17.22 18.25 -5.55
CA GLN A 480 -16.46 19.38 -6.11
C GLN A 480 -15.15 19.63 -5.35
N THR A 481 -15.20 19.74 -4.02
CA THR A 481 -14.01 20.02 -3.20
C THR A 481 -13.03 18.85 -3.21
N SER A 482 -13.52 17.62 -3.07
CA SER A 482 -12.66 16.42 -3.08
C SER A 482 -11.99 16.20 -4.42
N ARG A 483 -12.67 16.46 -5.54
CA ARG A 483 -12.11 16.40 -6.89
C ARG A 483 -10.94 17.38 -7.07
N CYS A 484 -11.16 18.66 -6.74
CA CYS A 484 -10.13 19.69 -6.82
C CYS A 484 -8.93 19.33 -5.93
N LEU A 485 -9.18 18.87 -4.70
CA LEU A 485 -8.11 18.47 -3.79
C LEU A 485 -7.36 17.23 -4.28
N ALA A 486 -8.05 16.23 -4.82
CA ALA A 486 -7.43 15.00 -5.34
C ALA A 486 -6.55 15.28 -6.56
N LEU A 487 -7.03 16.07 -7.52
CA LEU A 487 -6.25 16.46 -8.70
C LEU A 487 -5.07 17.36 -8.30
N GLY A 488 -5.30 18.35 -7.42
CA GLY A 488 -4.24 19.23 -6.93
C GLY A 488 -3.12 18.48 -6.20
N ILE A 489 -3.46 17.49 -5.36
CA ILE A 489 -2.48 16.62 -4.69
C ILE A 489 -1.76 15.74 -5.70
N LEU A 490 -2.48 15.13 -6.66
CA LEU A 490 -1.87 14.28 -7.67
C LEU A 490 -0.81 15.05 -8.47
N ASP A 491 -1.12 16.27 -8.93
CA ASP A 491 -0.20 17.09 -9.70
C ASP A 491 1.01 17.54 -8.87
N ALA A 492 0.81 17.88 -7.59
CA ALA A 492 1.90 18.20 -6.66
C ALA A 492 2.83 16.99 -6.44
N VAL A 493 2.26 15.79 -6.29
CA VAL A 493 3.02 14.54 -6.16
C VAL A 493 3.80 14.27 -7.44
N VAL A 494 3.18 14.38 -8.62
CA VAL A 494 3.86 14.17 -9.90
C VAL A 494 5.00 15.17 -10.09
N ALA A 495 4.78 16.46 -9.80
CA ALA A 495 5.84 17.48 -9.83
C ALA A 495 7.02 17.13 -8.91
N THR A 496 6.72 16.66 -7.69
CA THR A 496 7.72 16.24 -6.72
C THR A 496 8.50 15.01 -7.19
N LEU A 497 7.82 14.02 -7.77
CA LEU A 497 8.46 12.81 -8.32
C LEU A 497 9.34 13.13 -9.52
N ILE A 498 8.93 14.04 -10.39
CA ILE A 498 9.75 14.56 -11.50
C ILE A 498 10.99 15.26 -10.93
N TRP A 499 10.84 16.14 -9.95
CA TRP A 499 11.97 16.83 -9.32
C TRP A 499 12.96 15.85 -8.66
N LEU A 500 12.46 14.88 -7.88
CA LEU A 500 13.27 13.87 -7.20
C LEU A 500 14.00 12.94 -8.19
N SER A 501 13.36 12.59 -9.31
CA SER A 501 13.96 11.73 -10.34
C SER A 501 14.97 12.49 -11.21
N ALA A 502 14.65 13.73 -11.63
CA ALA A 502 15.54 14.57 -12.44
C ALA A 502 16.80 15.01 -11.69
N THR A 503 16.70 15.24 -10.38
CA THR A 503 17.87 15.60 -9.53
C THR A 503 18.75 14.42 -9.14
N GLY A 504 18.36 13.18 -9.50
CA GLY A 504 19.07 11.97 -9.08
C GLY A 504 18.95 11.63 -7.60
N ARG A 505 18.01 12.27 -6.88
CA ARG A 505 17.75 12.03 -5.44
C ARG A 505 16.99 10.72 -5.21
N MET A 506 16.11 10.33 -6.12
CA MET A 506 15.35 9.08 -6.05
C MET A 506 16.09 7.87 -6.65
N PHE A 507 16.88 8.13 -7.70
CA PHE A 507 17.69 7.12 -8.38
C PHE A 507 19.14 7.61 -8.38
N ALA A 508 19.84 7.39 -7.27
CA ALA A 508 21.26 7.74 -7.16
C ALA A 508 22.01 7.02 -8.29
N LYS A 509 22.51 7.77 -9.27
CA LYS A 509 23.42 7.20 -10.27
C LYS A 509 24.62 6.64 -9.51
N PRO A 510 24.97 5.35 -9.65
CA PRO A 510 26.27 4.91 -9.19
C PRO A 510 27.33 5.75 -9.91
N LEU A 511 28.40 6.14 -9.21
CA LEU A 511 29.57 6.77 -9.83
C LEU A 511 29.96 5.95 -11.07
N SER A 512 30.36 6.63 -12.15
CA SER A 512 30.80 5.96 -13.38
C SER A 512 31.87 4.90 -13.03
N PRO A 513 31.92 3.77 -13.74
CA PRO A 513 32.92 2.72 -13.47
C PRO A 513 34.35 3.29 -13.40
N ALA A 514 34.65 4.27 -14.26
CA ALA A 514 35.91 5.01 -14.26
C ALA A 514 36.13 5.81 -12.96
N ALA A 515 35.13 6.57 -12.49
CA ALA A 515 35.26 7.34 -11.24
C ALA A 515 35.35 6.43 -10.00
N ARG A 516 34.71 5.26 -10.01
CA ARG A 516 34.85 4.26 -8.95
C ARG A 516 36.28 3.70 -8.93
N VAL A 517 36.81 3.31 -10.09
CA VAL A 517 38.19 2.84 -10.23
C VAL A 517 39.18 3.91 -9.80
N GLU A 518 38.99 5.17 -10.21
CA GLU A 518 39.88 6.26 -9.83
C GLU A 518 39.88 6.54 -8.32
N SER A 519 38.71 6.46 -7.67
CA SER A 519 38.62 6.63 -6.21
C SER A 519 39.36 5.52 -5.44
N VAL A 520 39.24 4.27 -5.92
CA VAL A 520 39.95 3.12 -5.33
C VAL A 520 41.46 3.24 -5.59
N ILE A 521 41.87 3.67 -6.79
CA ILE A 521 43.27 3.91 -7.12
C ILE A 521 43.87 4.99 -6.20
N ARG A 522 43.16 6.09 -5.94
CA ARG A 522 43.64 7.14 -5.03
C ARG A 522 43.80 6.63 -3.59
N GLN A 523 42.86 5.83 -3.10
CA GLN A 523 42.96 5.20 -1.78
C GLN A 523 44.11 4.20 -1.72
N LEU A 524 44.28 3.39 -2.76
CA LEU A 524 45.36 2.41 -2.88
C LEU A 524 46.73 3.11 -2.95
N LEU A 525 46.85 4.21 -3.68
CA LEU A 525 48.08 5.00 -3.76
C LEU A 525 48.44 5.62 -2.41
N THR A 526 47.45 6.12 -1.67
CA THR A 526 47.66 6.66 -0.31
C THR A 526 48.07 5.56 0.67
N THR A 527 47.51 4.36 0.54
CA THR A 527 47.87 3.22 1.38
C THR A 527 49.27 2.72 1.03
N LYS A 528 49.60 2.63 -0.26
CA LYS A 528 50.92 2.27 -0.76
C LYS A 528 51.99 3.26 -0.29
N SER A 529 51.72 4.56 -0.31
CA SER A 529 52.69 5.57 0.17
C SER A 529 52.94 5.45 1.66
N LYS A 530 51.90 5.22 2.47
CA LYS A 530 52.03 4.94 3.91
C LYS A 530 52.83 3.66 4.17
N LEU A 531 52.53 2.58 3.47
CA LEU A 531 53.25 1.31 3.60
C LEU A 531 54.72 1.45 3.22
N SER A 532 55.01 2.20 2.15
CA SER A 532 56.37 2.51 1.73
C SER A 532 57.10 3.34 2.79
N ALA A 533 56.44 4.33 3.39
CA ALA A 533 57.03 5.13 4.47
C ALA A 533 57.34 4.28 5.70
N VAL A 534 56.42 3.41 6.12
CA VAL A 534 56.66 2.44 7.21
C VAL A 534 57.81 1.50 6.87
N GLY A 535 57.87 1.00 5.63
CA GLY A 535 58.96 0.16 5.16
C GLY A 535 60.32 0.88 5.22
N ILE A 536 60.37 2.15 4.82
CA ILE A 536 61.58 2.98 4.92
C ILE A 536 61.97 3.15 6.39
N VAL A 537 61.04 3.58 7.25
CA VAL A 537 61.30 3.78 8.69
C VAL A 537 61.79 2.49 9.36
N LYS A 538 61.19 1.34 9.01
CA LYS A 538 61.63 0.04 9.51
C LYS A 538 63.03 -0.32 9.00
N ASN A 539 63.33 -0.05 7.73
CA ASN A 539 64.65 -0.36 7.16
C ASN A 539 65.73 0.56 7.74
N THR A 540 65.44 1.85 7.92
CA THR A 540 66.36 2.81 8.52
C THR A 540 66.63 2.49 9.98
N SER A 541 65.58 2.16 10.75
CA SER A 541 65.75 1.78 12.16
C SER A 541 66.50 0.46 12.35
N LEU A 542 66.38 -0.49 11.42
CA LEU A 542 67.15 -1.74 11.47
C LEU A 542 68.61 -1.58 11.01
N ARG A 543 68.92 -0.56 10.22
CA ARG A 543 70.27 -0.28 9.71
C ARG A 543 71.11 0.58 10.63
N ASP A 544 70.47 1.37 11.48
CA ASP A 544 71.13 2.19 12.48
C ASP A 544 71.29 1.39 13.78
N ASP A 545 72.52 1.32 14.31
CA ASP A 545 72.83 0.49 15.48
C ASP A 545 72.15 0.99 16.76
N ASP A 546 72.02 2.32 16.91
CA ASP A 546 71.45 2.95 18.10
C ASP A 546 69.93 2.81 18.14
N LEU A 547 69.25 3.07 17.01
CA LEU A 547 67.81 2.88 16.87
C LEU A 547 67.40 1.41 16.97
N ARG A 548 68.20 0.49 16.43
CA ARG A 548 67.97 -0.95 16.54
C ARG A 548 68.10 -1.41 17.99
N GLY A 549 69.12 -0.92 18.71
CA GLY A 549 69.28 -1.15 20.16
C GLY A 549 68.04 -0.69 20.94
N HIS A 550 67.56 0.53 20.69
CA HIS A 550 66.34 1.04 21.35
C HIS A 550 65.08 0.23 21.04
N ILE A 551 64.91 -0.27 19.81
CA ILE A 551 63.78 -1.14 19.45
C ILE A 551 63.88 -2.48 20.19
N GLU A 552 65.07 -3.07 20.24
CA GLU A 552 65.31 -4.33 20.94
C GLU A 552 65.10 -4.17 22.46
N ASP A 553 65.60 -3.08 23.05
CA ASP A 553 65.38 -2.72 24.46
C ASP A 553 63.89 -2.51 24.75
N TYR A 554 63.16 -1.82 23.86
CA TYR A 554 61.72 -1.63 24.01
C TYR A 554 60.98 -2.98 23.99
N TRP A 555 61.22 -3.85 23.01
CA TRP A 555 60.53 -5.14 22.91
C TRP A 555 60.93 -6.11 24.02
N THR A 556 62.18 -6.08 24.47
CA THR A 556 62.62 -6.88 25.62
C THR A 556 62.05 -6.36 26.93
N HIS A 557 61.94 -5.04 27.10
CA HIS A 557 61.26 -4.41 28.25
C HIS A 557 59.77 -4.72 28.23
N GLU A 558 59.08 -4.54 27.12
CA GLU A 558 57.65 -4.86 26.97
C GLU A 558 57.40 -6.35 27.24
N GLY A 559 58.25 -7.24 26.73
CA GLY A 559 58.15 -8.67 27.00
C GLY A 559 58.33 -9.03 28.48
N LYS A 560 59.24 -8.34 29.18
CA LYS A 560 59.42 -8.48 30.64
C LYS A 560 58.23 -7.92 31.40
N LEU A 561 57.78 -6.71 31.06
CA LEU A 561 56.62 -6.06 31.66
C LEU A 561 55.37 -6.91 31.48
N MET A 562 55.10 -7.39 30.27
CA MET A 562 53.97 -8.29 30.00
C MET A 562 54.07 -9.60 30.76
N ARG A 563 55.28 -10.13 30.97
CA ARG A 563 55.49 -11.32 31.79
C ARG A 563 55.22 -11.06 33.26
N GLU A 564 55.72 -9.97 33.82
CA GLU A 564 55.46 -9.54 35.20
C GLU A 564 53.97 -9.26 35.43
N VAL A 565 53.33 -8.54 34.49
CA VAL A 565 51.88 -8.28 34.50
C VAL A 565 51.08 -9.59 34.39
N MET A 566 51.57 -10.59 33.65
CA MET A 566 50.96 -11.93 33.59
C MET A 566 51.29 -12.82 34.80
N GLU A 567 52.21 -12.42 35.68
CA GLU A 567 52.46 -13.08 36.96
C GLU A 567 51.50 -12.55 38.05
N GLU A 568 50.91 -11.37 37.86
CA GLU A 568 49.86 -10.84 38.73
C GLU A 568 48.56 -11.65 38.60
N ARG A 569 48.14 -12.23 39.73
CA ARG A 569 47.01 -13.16 39.78
C ARG A 569 45.68 -12.49 39.38
N GLU A 570 45.47 -11.22 39.74
CA GLU A 570 44.27 -10.46 39.36
C GLU A 570 44.18 -10.23 37.84
N VAL A 571 45.31 -10.01 37.16
CA VAL A 571 45.35 -9.78 35.71
C VAL A 571 45.07 -11.06 34.94
N VAL A 572 45.65 -12.19 35.38
CA VAL A 572 45.39 -13.52 34.77
C VAL A 572 43.92 -13.92 34.94
N GLU A 573 43.34 -13.68 36.11
CA GLU A 573 41.92 -13.96 36.38
C GLU A 573 41.00 -13.05 35.53
N GLY A 574 41.35 -11.76 35.37
CA GLY A 574 40.62 -10.84 34.50
C GLY A 574 40.70 -11.19 33.01
N ILE A 575 41.87 -11.62 32.53
CA ILE A 575 42.07 -12.07 31.15
C ILE A 575 41.31 -13.37 30.89
N ASN A 576 41.33 -14.33 31.83
CA ASN A 576 40.54 -15.56 31.71
C ASN A 576 39.04 -15.29 31.71
N ASP A 577 38.53 -14.39 32.56
CA ASP A 577 37.11 -13.97 32.53
C ASP A 577 36.75 -13.30 31.19
N ALA A 578 37.62 -12.43 30.66
CA ALA A 578 37.42 -11.85 29.33
C ALA A 578 37.43 -12.93 28.21
N LEU A 579 38.37 -13.87 28.24
CA LEU A 579 38.49 -14.96 27.28
C LEU A 579 37.29 -15.92 27.33
N THR A 580 36.73 -16.20 28.51
CA THR A 580 35.51 -17.03 28.63
C THR A 580 34.26 -16.38 28.04
N ARG A 581 34.24 -15.04 27.98
CA ARG A 581 33.16 -14.26 27.35
C ARG A 581 33.34 -14.10 25.84
N ILE A 582 34.53 -14.41 25.33
CA ILE A 582 34.90 -14.27 23.93
C ILE A 582 34.62 -15.57 23.19
N ASN A 583 33.77 -15.51 22.16
CA ASN A 583 33.53 -16.65 21.27
C ASN A 583 34.67 -16.79 20.26
N ILE A 584 35.62 -17.69 20.54
CA ILE A 584 36.78 -17.99 19.68
C ILE A 584 36.37 -18.28 18.22
N ARG A 585 35.19 -18.88 17.99
CA ARG A 585 34.70 -19.16 16.63
C ARG A 585 34.37 -17.89 15.85
N ASP A 586 33.83 -16.87 16.52
CA ASP A 586 33.52 -15.60 15.88
C ASP A 586 34.79 -14.83 15.54
N ILE A 587 35.79 -14.82 16.44
CA ILE A 587 37.09 -14.20 16.16
C ILE A 587 37.80 -14.90 14.99
N THR A 588 37.78 -16.24 14.96
CA THR A 588 38.42 -17.01 13.88
C THR A 588 37.75 -16.71 12.54
N ARG A 589 36.41 -16.63 12.51
CA ARG A 589 35.65 -16.26 11.31
C ARG A 589 35.95 -14.82 10.87
N ASP A 590 36.03 -13.88 11.80
CA ASP A 590 36.30 -12.47 11.51
C ASP A 590 37.75 -12.29 11.00
N ALA A 591 38.71 -13.04 11.54
CA ALA A 591 40.08 -13.09 11.07
C ALA A 591 40.19 -13.72 9.67
N GLU A 592 39.48 -14.81 9.40
CA GLU A 592 39.36 -15.40 8.05
C GLU A 592 38.72 -14.41 7.07
N GLN A 593 37.65 -13.72 7.46
CA GLN A 593 37.03 -12.69 6.62
C GLN A 593 37.98 -11.53 6.36
N TYR A 594 38.72 -11.07 7.36
CA TYR A 594 39.72 -10.03 7.20
C TYR A 594 40.82 -10.46 6.22
N ALA A 595 41.34 -11.68 6.37
CA ALA A 595 42.34 -12.25 5.47
C ALA A 595 41.82 -12.41 4.03
N LEU A 596 40.58 -12.89 3.86
CA LEU A 596 39.92 -13.04 2.56
C LEU A 596 39.61 -11.69 1.90
N ASN A 597 39.30 -10.66 2.69
CA ASN A 597 39.09 -9.30 2.18
C ASN A 597 40.41 -8.63 1.76
N MET A 598 41.51 -8.96 2.43
CA MET A 598 42.84 -8.46 2.11
C MET A 598 43.47 -9.21 0.92
N PHE A 599 43.21 -10.53 0.83
CA PHE A 599 43.70 -11.43 -0.20
C PHE A 599 42.55 -12.33 -0.69
N PRO A 600 41.77 -11.90 -1.70
CA PRO A 600 40.70 -12.74 -2.24
C PRO A 600 41.29 -14.03 -2.78
N LYS A 601 40.73 -15.16 -2.33
CA LYS A 601 41.14 -16.51 -2.75
C LYS A 601 41.07 -16.58 -4.29
N PRO A 602 42.12 -17.05 -4.98
CA PRO A 602 42.06 -17.24 -6.42
C PRO A 602 40.93 -18.23 -6.76
N PRO A 603 40.25 -18.09 -7.91
CA PRO A 603 39.16 -18.98 -8.28
C PRO A 603 39.65 -20.43 -8.30
N GLU A 604 38.92 -21.32 -7.63
CA GLU A 604 39.21 -22.75 -7.66
C GLU A 604 39.08 -23.26 -9.11
N PRO A 605 40.04 -24.08 -9.59
CA PRO A 605 39.95 -24.65 -10.92
C PRO A 605 38.72 -25.57 -11.01
N PRO A 606 38.06 -25.64 -12.18
CA PRO A 606 36.91 -26.52 -12.38
C PRO A 606 37.29 -27.99 -12.10
N ASP A 607 36.39 -28.73 -11.45
CA ASP A 607 36.55 -30.10 -10.93
C ASP A 607 36.94 -31.18 -11.99
N ASP A 608 37.09 -30.81 -13.26
CA ASP A 608 37.23 -31.75 -14.38
C ASP A 608 38.69 -32.10 -14.76
N ILE A 609 39.70 -31.70 -13.99
CA ILE A 609 41.11 -32.03 -14.30
C ILE A 609 41.70 -32.94 -13.22
N VAL A 610 41.27 -34.20 -13.22
CA VAL A 610 42.00 -35.29 -12.57
C VAL A 610 43.23 -35.61 -13.42
N ILE A 611 44.37 -35.01 -13.09
CA ILE A 611 45.68 -35.43 -13.61
C ILE A 611 45.99 -36.79 -12.96
N ARG A 612 45.68 -37.88 -13.68
CA ARG A 612 46.12 -39.23 -13.33
C ARG A 612 47.63 -39.28 -13.56
N ALA A 613 48.41 -39.06 -12.49
CA ALA A 613 49.84 -39.31 -12.49
C ALA A 613 50.07 -40.79 -12.83
N THR A 614 50.76 -41.04 -13.95
CA THR A 614 51.29 -42.35 -14.31
C THR A 614 52.79 -42.30 -14.12
N GLY A 615 53.31 -43.25 -13.35
CA GLY A 615 54.70 -43.63 -13.35
C GLY A 615 55.08 -44.46 -12.13
N PRO A 616 56.16 -45.25 -12.21
CA PRO A 616 56.74 -45.90 -13.38
C PRO A 616 56.02 -47.20 -13.78
#